data_AF-A0A4P0XVD3-F1
#
_entry.id   AF-A0A4P0XVD3-F1
#
_cell.length_a   1.000
_cell.length_b   1.000
_cell.length_c   1.000
_cell.angle_alpha   90.00
_cell.angle_beta   90.00
_cell.angle_gamma   90.00
#
_symmetry.space_group_name_H-M   'P 1'
#
loop_
_entity.id
_entity.type
_entity.pdbx_description
1 polymer ?
#
loop_
_entity_poly.entity_id
_entity_poly.type
_entity_poly.pdbx_seq_one_letter_code
_entity_poly.pdbx_strand_id
1 'polypeptide(L)'
;MKTMRQQVLNRLIDESLLDQYARELGLSISDEQVKQAIFQTQAFQTNGKFDNQRFSGIVAQMGMTTDQYAQALRNQLTTQQLINAIAGTDFMLPGESDQLAALVSQQRVVREATINVNALAAKQTASDEEINAFWQQNQARFMAPEQFRVSYIKMDAASMQESASDEEIQSWYDQHKDQFTQPQRNRYSVIQTKTEADAKAVLAELQKGADFATLAKEKSTDIISARNGGDMGWLEDASTVPELKDAGLKEKGQLSGVIKSSVGFLVARLDDVQPAQVKPLADVA
;
A
#
# COMPACT_ATOMS: atom_id res chain seq x y z
N MET A 1 -26.81 5.85 1.86
CA MET A 1 -25.77 6.87 1.53
C MET A 1 -26.05 8.24 2.16
N LYS A 2 -27.22 8.88 1.95
CA LYS A 2 -27.54 10.20 2.52
C LYS A 2 -27.56 10.23 4.06
N THR A 3 -28.18 9.23 4.69
CA THR A 3 -28.23 9.07 6.15
C THR A 3 -26.85 8.86 6.79
N MET A 4 -25.99 8.07 6.13
CA MET A 4 -24.63 7.79 6.62
C MET A 4 -23.76 9.05 6.61
N ARG A 5 -23.83 9.87 5.55
CA ARG A 5 -23.12 11.16 5.51
C ARG A 5 -23.60 12.12 6.60
N GLN A 6 -24.90 12.15 6.86
CA GLN A 6 -25.46 13.01 7.90
C GLN A 6 -25.05 12.59 9.31
N GLN A 7 -25.00 11.28 9.58
CA GLN A 7 -24.50 10.75 10.85
C GLN A 7 -23.01 11.06 11.06
N VAL A 8 -22.18 10.89 10.02
CA VAL A 8 -20.75 11.24 10.09
C VAL A 8 -20.55 12.74 10.28
N LEU A 9 -21.31 13.58 9.57
CA LEU A 9 -21.25 15.03 9.71
C LEU A 9 -21.61 15.47 11.14
N ASN A 10 -22.72 14.98 11.69
CA ASN A 10 -23.11 15.30 13.06
C ASN A 10 -22.02 14.89 14.06
N ARG A 11 -21.45 13.69 13.90
CA ARG A 11 -20.35 13.23 14.76
C ARG A 11 -19.13 14.16 14.69
N LEU A 12 -18.73 14.60 13.50
CA LEU A 12 -17.60 15.52 13.33
C LEU A 12 -17.87 16.90 13.92
N ILE A 13 -19.12 17.38 13.83
CA ILE A 13 -19.55 18.63 14.46
C ILE A 13 -19.44 18.49 15.99
N ASP A 14 -20.00 17.43 16.56
CA ASP A 14 -19.98 17.17 18.00
C ASP A 14 -18.54 17.04 18.53
N GLU A 15 -17.70 16.25 17.85
CA GLU A 15 -16.28 16.09 18.22
C GLU A 15 -15.52 17.42 18.17
N SER A 16 -15.78 18.27 17.17
CA SER A 16 -15.15 19.59 17.03
C SER A 16 -15.59 20.58 18.12
N LEU A 17 -16.89 20.61 18.44
CA LEU A 17 -17.43 21.46 19.50
C LEU A 17 -16.88 21.08 20.88
N LEU A 18 -16.77 19.77 21.17
CA LEU A 18 -16.21 19.27 22.42
C LEU A 18 -14.72 19.58 22.55
N ASP A 19 -13.93 19.45 21.47
CA ASP A 19 -12.50 19.82 21.49
C ASP A 19 -12.32 21.34 21.70
N GLN A 20 -13.11 22.16 21.02
CA GLN A 20 -13.09 23.62 21.20
C GLN A 20 -13.41 24.02 22.64
N TYR A 21 -14.46 23.43 23.22
CA TYR A 21 -14.88 23.73 24.58
C TYR A 21 -13.87 23.24 25.63
N ALA A 22 -13.29 22.04 25.44
CA ALA A 22 -12.24 21.55 26.32
C ALA A 22 -11.02 22.48 26.33
N ARG A 23 -10.62 23.02 25.17
CA ARG A 23 -9.54 24.02 25.07
C ARG A 23 -9.89 25.33 25.77
N GLU A 24 -11.12 25.81 25.65
CA GLU A 24 -11.61 27.02 26.35
C GLU A 24 -11.51 26.86 27.87
N LEU A 25 -11.83 25.68 28.39
CA LEU A 25 -11.70 25.33 29.80
C LEU A 25 -10.25 25.08 30.25
N GLY A 26 -9.27 25.16 29.34
CA GLY A 26 -7.87 24.87 29.64
C GLY A 26 -7.59 23.39 29.91
N LEU A 27 -8.50 22.49 29.53
CA LEU A 27 -8.30 21.05 29.65
C LEU A 27 -7.30 20.58 28.58
N SER A 28 -6.27 19.86 29.01
CA SER A 28 -5.29 19.27 28.12
C SER A 28 -4.75 17.97 28.69
N ILE A 29 -4.35 17.08 27.79
CA ILE A 29 -3.71 15.80 28.13
C ILE A 29 -2.23 15.90 27.78
N SER A 30 -1.39 15.68 28.79
CA SER A 30 0.06 15.72 28.65
C SER A 30 0.60 14.56 27.81
N ASP A 31 1.79 14.72 27.24
CA ASP A 31 2.46 13.69 26.45
C ASP A 31 2.69 12.40 27.25
N GLU A 32 2.98 12.54 28.54
CA GLU A 32 3.18 11.39 29.43
C GLU A 32 1.87 10.61 29.65
N GLN A 33 0.73 11.30 29.77
CA GLN A 33 -0.57 10.64 29.86
C GLN A 33 -0.93 9.91 28.56
N VAL A 34 -0.64 10.50 27.40
CA VAL A 34 -0.83 9.83 26.09
C VAL A 34 0.04 8.57 26.04
N LYS A 35 1.32 8.68 26.41
CA LYS A 35 2.25 7.54 26.44
C LYS A 35 1.78 6.44 27.38
N GLN A 36 1.32 6.78 28.58
CA GLN A 36 0.79 5.81 29.53
C GLN A 36 -0.45 5.09 28.98
N ALA A 37 -1.37 5.82 28.35
CA ALA A 37 -2.54 5.23 27.72
C ALA A 37 -2.17 4.25 26.58
N ILE A 38 -1.18 4.61 25.76
CA ILE A 38 -0.63 3.71 24.73
C ILE A 38 -0.04 2.45 25.38
N PHE A 39 0.77 2.61 26.44
CA PHE A 39 1.45 1.48 27.08
C PHE A 39 0.49 0.54 27.81
N GLN A 40 -0.63 1.06 28.33
CA GLN A 40 -1.69 0.30 28.97
C GLN A 40 -2.60 -0.42 27.97
N THR A 41 -2.51 -0.11 26.68
CA THR A 41 -3.35 -0.73 25.65
C THR A 41 -2.86 -2.15 25.39
N GLN A 42 -3.66 -3.15 25.81
CA GLN A 42 -3.32 -4.58 25.71
C GLN A 42 -2.95 -5.02 24.29
N ALA A 43 -3.59 -4.43 23.27
CA ALA A 43 -3.31 -4.72 21.87
C ALA A 43 -1.88 -4.39 21.45
N PHE A 44 -1.21 -3.45 22.14
CA PHE A 44 0.17 -3.02 21.88
C PHE A 44 1.19 -3.73 22.76
N GLN A 45 0.78 -4.77 23.49
CA GLN A 45 1.66 -5.51 24.40
C GLN A 45 1.98 -6.90 23.86
N THR A 46 3.20 -7.36 24.13
CA THR A 46 3.65 -8.75 23.97
C THR A 46 4.07 -9.25 25.35
N ASN A 47 3.46 -10.35 25.83
CA ASN A 47 3.68 -10.88 27.19
C ASN A 47 3.47 -9.84 28.32
N GLY A 48 2.47 -8.96 28.16
CA GLY A 48 2.13 -7.93 29.17
C GLY A 48 3.09 -6.73 29.21
N LYS A 49 4.05 -6.63 28.29
CA LYS A 49 4.96 -5.49 28.15
C LYS A 49 4.73 -4.80 26.80
N PHE A 50 4.86 -3.48 26.78
CA PHE A 50 4.72 -2.70 25.55
C PHE A 50 5.71 -3.17 24.48
N ASP A 51 5.20 -3.37 23.27
CA ASP A 51 5.95 -3.81 22.11
C ASP A 51 5.83 -2.75 21.00
N ASN A 52 6.93 -2.05 20.75
CA ASN A 52 6.96 -0.96 19.78
C ASN A 52 6.74 -1.42 18.34
N GLN A 53 7.20 -2.62 17.96
CA GLN A 53 6.98 -3.15 16.62
C GLN A 53 5.52 -3.55 16.40
N ARG A 54 4.89 -4.10 17.44
CA ARG A 54 3.47 -4.42 17.43
C ARG A 54 2.61 -3.15 17.36
N PHE A 55 2.95 -2.14 18.15
CA PHE A 55 2.30 -0.83 18.11
C PHE A 55 2.38 -0.19 16.71
N SER A 56 3.59 -0.05 16.15
CA SER A 56 3.78 0.57 14.85
C SER A 56 3.12 -0.23 13.72
N GLY A 57 3.15 -1.57 13.79
CA GLY A 57 2.48 -2.45 12.83
C GLY A 57 0.95 -2.31 12.83
N ILE A 58 0.32 -2.28 14.02
CA ILE A 58 -1.13 -2.10 14.13
C ILE A 58 -1.55 -0.71 13.67
N VAL A 59 -0.79 0.34 14.04
CA VAL A 59 -1.07 1.71 13.61
C VAL A 59 -0.92 1.88 12.10
N ALA A 60 0.11 1.26 11.50
CA ALA A 60 0.28 1.26 10.05
C ALA A 60 -0.86 0.53 9.33
N GLN A 61 -1.39 -0.56 9.89
CA GLN A 61 -2.54 -1.28 9.34
C GLN A 61 -3.83 -0.42 9.34
N MET A 62 -3.95 0.51 10.29
CA MET A 62 -5.04 1.50 10.33
C MET A 62 -4.83 2.67 9.34
N GLY A 63 -3.71 2.68 8.59
CA GLY A 63 -3.39 3.74 7.63
C GLY A 63 -2.92 5.04 8.28
N MET A 64 -2.45 4.98 9.53
CA MET A 64 -2.01 6.14 10.31
C MET A 64 -0.51 6.06 10.63
N THR A 65 0.09 7.19 10.98
CA THR A 65 1.40 7.23 11.65
C THR A 65 1.24 7.14 13.17
N THR A 66 2.31 6.77 13.88
CA THR A 66 2.33 6.73 15.34
C THR A 66 2.03 8.10 15.96
N ASP A 67 2.51 9.18 15.36
CA ASP A 67 2.23 10.55 15.80
C ASP A 67 0.76 10.94 15.57
N GLN A 68 0.20 10.57 14.42
CA GLN A 68 -1.23 10.78 14.14
C GLN A 68 -2.11 10.02 15.13
N TYR A 69 -1.74 8.78 15.45
CA TYR A 69 -2.44 7.99 16.47
C TYR A 69 -2.34 8.63 17.86
N ALA A 70 -1.14 9.07 18.25
CA ALA A 70 -0.93 9.75 19.54
C ALA A 70 -1.76 11.04 19.64
N GLN A 71 -1.87 11.82 18.55
CA GLN A 71 -2.70 13.02 18.51
C GLN A 71 -4.20 12.69 18.58
N ALA A 72 -4.65 11.66 17.86
CA ALA A 72 -6.04 11.21 17.92
C ALA A 72 -6.40 10.74 19.34
N LEU A 73 -5.52 9.96 19.97
CA LEU A 73 -5.68 9.51 21.35
C LEU A 73 -5.71 10.68 22.33
N ARG A 74 -4.86 11.70 22.14
CA ARG A 74 -4.88 12.92 22.94
C ARG A 74 -6.25 13.59 22.91
N ASN A 75 -6.81 13.81 21.71
CA ASN A 75 -8.12 14.44 21.55
C ASN A 75 -9.23 13.60 22.22
N GLN A 76 -9.19 12.28 22.06
CA GLN A 76 -10.15 11.37 22.71
C GLN A 76 -10.09 11.48 24.25
N LEU A 77 -8.88 11.45 24.83
CA LEU A 77 -8.68 11.53 26.27
C LEU A 77 -9.15 12.89 26.82
N THR A 78 -8.91 13.98 26.09
CA THR A 78 -9.39 15.32 26.45
C THR A 78 -10.91 15.36 26.51
N THR A 79 -11.60 14.85 25.49
CA THR A 79 -13.07 14.77 25.47
C THR A 79 -13.60 13.89 26.59
N GLN A 80 -12.95 12.76 26.87
CA GLN A 80 -13.35 11.87 27.95
C GLN A 80 -13.16 12.51 29.33
N GLN A 81 -12.08 13.28 29.52
CA GLN A 81 -11.87 14.06 30.75
C GLN A 81 -12.99 15.08 30.96
N LEU A 82 -13.41 15.79 29.90
CA LEU A 82 -14.53 16.74 29.94
C LEU A 82 -15.85 16.04 30.33
N ILE A 83 -16.18 14.91 29.68
CA ILE A 83 -17.40 14.15 29.99
C ILE A 83 -17.39 13.68 31.45
N ASN A 84 -16.27 13.14 31.92
CA ASN A 84 -16.13 12.66 33.29
C ASN A 84 -16.21 13.81 34.31
N ALA A 85 -15.70 14.99 33.97
CA ALA A 85 -15.82 16.16 34.83
C ALA A 85 -17.29 16.55 35.02
N ILE A 86 -18.10 16.50 33.96
CA ILE A 86 -19.54 16.81 34.06
C ILE A 86 -20.28 15.68 34.79
N ALA A 87 -20.15 14.43 34.32
CA ALA A 87 -20.87 13.28 34.87
C ALA A 87 -20.50 12.99 36.34
N GLY A 88 -19.26 13.26 36.75
CA GLY A 88 -18.79 13.09 38.12
C GLY A 88 -19.14 14.24 39.07
N THR A 89 -19.69 15.35 38.55
CA THR A 89 -20.16 16.48 39.36
C THR A 89 -21.67 16.49 39.59
N ASP A 90 -22.38 15.54 38.97
CA ASP A 90 -23.81 15.39 39.18
C ASP A 90 -24.08 14.85 40.60
N PHE A 91 -25.02 15.47 41.29
CA PHE A 91 -25.47 15.05 42.60
C PHE A 91 -26.98 15.05 42.61
N MET A 92 -27.58 13.98 43.11
CA MET A 92 -29.02 13.91 43.28
C MET A 92 -29.38 14.49 44.65
N LEU A 93 -30.33 15.42 44.68
CA LEU A 93 -30.86 15.88 45.96
C LEU A 93 -31.66 14.72 46.60
N PRO A 94 -31.62 14.56 47.93
CA PRO A 94 -32.36 13.49 48.61
C PRO A 94 -33.84 13.41 48.20
N GLY A 95 -34.50 14.57 48.01
CA GLY A 95 -35.90 14.63 47.58
C GLY A 95 -36.13 14.19 46.14
N GLU A 96 -35.15 14.33 45.24
CA GLU A 96 -35.26 13.85 43.86
C GLU A 96 -35.16 12.31 43.81
N SER A 97 -34.26 11.73 44.62
CA SER A 97 -34.15 10.27 44.75
C SER A 97 -35.45 9.66 45.28
N ASP A 98 -36.07 10.28 46.27
CA ASP A 98 -37.35 9.85 46.82
C ASP A 98 -38.50 9.94 45.79
N GLN A 99 -38.54 11.01 44.99
CA GLN A 99 -39.54 11.15 43.93
C GLN A 99 -39.36 10.12 42.81
N LEU A 100 -38.13 9.85 42.39
CA LEU A 100 -37.85 8.82 41.40
C LEU A 100 -38.20 7.43 41.94
N ALA A 101 -37.84 7.13 43.19
CA ALA A 101 -38.20 5.88 43.85
C ALA A 101 -39.72 5.71 43.95
N ALA A 102 -40.45 6.78 44.30
CA ALA A 102 -41.92 6.78 44.34
C ALA A 102 -42.54 6.56 42.95
N LEU A 103 -41.95 7.13 41.90
CA LEU A 103 -42.40 6.96 40.52
C LEU A 103 -42.15 5.54 39.99
N VAL A 104 -40.95 5.00 40.20
CA VAL A 104 -40.58 3.64 39.78
C VAL A 104 -41.37 2.59 40.55
N SER A 105 -41.62 2.83 41.83
CA SER A 105 -42.41 1.93 42.69
C SER A 105 -43.92 2.18 42.57
N GLN A 106 -44.34 3.07 41.66
CA GLN A 106 -45.75 3.41 41.52
C GLN A 106 -46.51 2.22 40.94
N GLN A 107 -47.42 1.67 41.75
CA GLN A 107 -48.36 0.66 41.27
C GLN A 107 -49.52 1.34 40.56
N ARG A 108 -49.90 0.82 39.39
CA ARG A 108 -51.05 1.27 38.63
C ARG A 108 -51.94 0.07 38.33
N VAL A 109 -53.22 0.21 38.63
CA VAL A 109 -54.23 -0.74 38.16
C VAL A 109 -54.64 -0.28 36.77
N VAL A 110 -54.27 -1.05 35.76
CA VAL A 110 -54.68 -0.82 34.38
C VAL A 110 -55.82 -1.75 34.02
N ARG A 111 -56.81 -1.23 33.30
CA ARG A 111 -57.86 -2.05 32.68
C ARG A 111 -57.51 -2.22 31.22
N GLU A 112 -57.18 -3.44 30.84
CA GLU A 112 -56.82 -3.77 29.48
C GLU A 112 -58.05 -4.24 28.68
N ALA A 113 -58.06 -3.92 27.39
CA ALA A 113 -59.01 -4.48 26.44
C ALA A 113 -58.22 -4.98 25.23
N THR A 114 -58.16 -6.29 25.06
CA THR A 114 -57.47 -6.92 23.93
C THR A 114 -58.42 -7.08 22.76
N ILE A 115 -58.14 -6.42 21.64
CA ILE A 115 -58.88 -6.61 20.40
C ILE A 115 -58.28 -7.82 19.68
N ASN A 116 -59.03 -8.92 19.60
CA ASN A 116 -58.63 -10.09 18.84
C ASN A 116 -58.90 -9.84 17.33
N VAL A 117 -57.92 -9.20 16.68
CA VAL A 117 -57.96 -8.90 15.24
C VAL A 117 -58.12 -10.15 14.38
N ASN A 118 -57.57 -11.29 14.81
CA ASN A 118 -57.68 -12.56 14.08
C ASN A 118 -59.12 -13.10 14.11
N ALA A 119 -59.81 -12.98 15.24
CA ALA A 119 -61.22 -13.38 15.36
C ALA A 119 -62.16 -12.47 14.55
N LEU A 120 -61.78 -11.21 14.33
CA LEU A 120 -62.51 -10.30 13.46
C LEU A 120 -62.22 -10.60 11.98
N ALA A 121 -60.97 -10.86 11.62
CA ALA A 121 -60.58 -11.24 10.26
C ALA A 121 -61.22 -12.56 9.82
N ALA A 122 -61.31 -13.56 10.71
CA ALA A 122 -61.94 -14.85 10.43
C ALA A 122 -63.46 -14.75 10.16
N LYS A 123 -64.11 -13.65 10.53
CA LYS A 123 -65.53 -13.37 10.23
C LYS A 123 -65.72 -12.65 8.89
N GLN A 124 -64.64 -12.19 8.26
CA GLN A 124 -64.71 -11.58 6.94
C GLN A 124 -64.65 -12.68 5.88
N THR A 125 -65.56 -12.62 4.94
CA THR A 125 -65.57 -13.46 3.74
C THR A 125 -65.48 -12.55 2.54
N ALA A 126 -64.58 -12.85 1.61
CA ALA A 126 -64.57 -12.20 0.30
C ALA A 126 -65.48 -12.99 -0.65
N SER A 127 -66.29 -12.30 -1.44
CA SER A 127 -67.06 -12.94 -2.51
C SER A 127 -66.14 -13.28 -3.70
N ASP A 128 -66.57 -14.22 -4.54
CA ASP A 128 -65.84 -14.56 -5.77
C ASP A 128 -65.71 -13.34 -6.71
N GLU A 129 -66.68 -12.44 -6.70
CA GLU A 129 -66.65 -11.18 -7.47
C GLU A 129 -65.59 -10.21 -6.94
N GLU A 130 -65.47 -10.06 -5.62
CA GLU A 130 -64.43 -9.24 -4.99
C GLU A 130 -63.03 -9.82 -5.24
N ILE A 131 -62.89 -11.14 -5.15
CA ILE A 131 -61.63 -11.84 -5.44
C ILE A 131 -61.23 -11.62 -6.91
N ASN A 132 -62.17 -11.78 -7.85
CA ASN A 132 -61.91 -11.60 -9.28
C ASN A 132 -61.58 -10.14 -9.62
N ALA A 133 -62.33 -9.18 -9.08
CA ALA A 133 -62.04 -7.76 -9.26
C ALA A 133 -60.65 -7.38 -8.71
N PHE A 134 -60.30 -7.88 -7.52
CA PHE A 134 -58.97 -7.67 -6.95
C PHE A 134 -57.87 -8.29 -7.81
N TRP A 135 -58.06 -9.52 -8.29
CA TRP A 135 -57.10 -10.19 -9.16
C TRP A 135 -56.88 -9.43 -10.47
N GLN A 136 -57.96 -9.00 -11.15
CA GLN A 136 -57.88 -8.22 -12.39
C GLN A 136 -57.13 -6.90 -12.20
N GLN A 137 -57.41 -6.18 -11.10
CA GLN A 137 -56.77 -4.90 -10.82
C GLN A 137 -55.32 -5.03 -10.35
N ASN A 138 -54.91 -6.21 -9.90
CA ASN A 138 -53.58 -6.48 -9.31
C ASN A 138 -52.78 -7.55 -10.07
N GLN A 139 -53.11 -7.84 -11.34
CA GLN A 139 -52.48 -8.93 -12.11
C GLN A 139 -50.94 -8.93 -12.05
N ALA A 140 -50.31 -7.75 -12.11
CA ALA A 140 -48.86 -7.59 -12.01
C ALA A 140 -48.25 -8.18 -10.71
N ARG A 141 -49.01 -8.27 -9.61
CA ARG A 141 -48.57 -8.85 -8.34
C ARG A 141 -48.65 -10.37 -8.30
N PHE A 142 -49.36 -10.98 -9.25
CA PHE A 142 -49.57 -12.42 -9.35
C PHE A 142 -48.81 -13.05 -10.53
N MET A 143 -48.05 -12.25 -11.28
CA MET A 143 -47.14 -12.76 -12.30
C MET A 143 -45.86 -13.27 -11.65
N ALA A 144 -45.38 -14.43 -12.08
CA ALA A 144 -44.03 -14.86 -11.75
C ALA A 144 -43.02 -13.85 -12.31
N PRO A 145 -41.92 -13.57 -11.61
CA PRO A 145 -40.83 -12.77 -12.15
C PRO A 145 -40.38 -13.31 -13.51
N GLU A 146 -39.91 -12.43 -14.38
CA GLU A 146 -39.40 -12.82 -15.70
C GLU A 146 -38.29 -13.87 -15.56
N GLN A 147 -38.50 -15.06 -16.15
CA GLN A 147 -37.54 -16.15 -16.16
C GLN A 147 -36.99 -16.32 -17.57
N PHE A 148 -35.66 -16.30 -17.70
CA PHE A 148 -34.97 -16.54 -18.96
C PHE A 148 -34.45 -17.98 -19.03
N ARG A 149 -34.56 -18.60 -20.20
CA ARG A 149 -33.88 -19.87 -20.51
C ARG A 149 -32.57 -19.54 -21.21
N VAL A 150 -31.45 -19.66 -20.47
CA VAL A 150 -30.11 -19.38 -21.00
C VAL A 150 -29.43 -20.69 -21.36
N SER A 151 -29.05 -20.84 -22.63
CA SER A 151 -28.09 -21.85 -23.06
C SER A 151 -26.71 -21.23 -23.03
N TYR A 152 -25.79 -21.78 -22.24
CA TYR A 152 -24.39 -21.37 -22.19
C TYR A 152 -23.49 -22.58 -22.32
N ILE A 153 -22.32 -22.38 -22.92
CA ILE A 153 -21.23 -23.36 -22.91
C ILE A 153 -20.35 -22.99 -21.71
N LYS A 154 -20.22 -23.91 -20.76
CA LYS A 154 -19.34 -23.73 -19.60
C LYS A 154 -17.90 -24.02 -20.06
N MET A 155 -17.09 -22.97 -20.23
CA MET A 155 -15.64 -23.11 -20.33
C MET A 155 -15.05 -23.17 -18.93
N ASP A 156 -14.54 -24.34 -18.55
CA ASP A 156 -13.80 -24.55 -17.32
C ASP A 156 -12.31 -24.60 -17.66
N ALA A 157 -11.58 -23.54 -17.33
CA ALA A 157 -10.15 -23.45 -17.61
C ALA A 157 -9.35 -24.55 -16.88
N ALA A 158 -9.84 -25.06 -15.75
CA ALA A 158 -9.20 -26.15 -15.03
C ALA A 158 -9.35 -27.51 -15.75
N SER A 159 -10.41 -27.68 -16.56
CA SER A 159 -10.59 -28.89 -17.38
C SER A 159 -9.95 -28.79 -18.77
N MET A 160 -9.34 -27.64 -19.11
CA MET A 160 -8.69 -27.36 -20.39
C MET A 160 -7.17 -27.26 -20.25
N GLN A 161 -6.60 -27.80 -19.17
CA GLN A 161 -5.17 -27.82 -18.93
C GLN A 161 -4.52 -28.86 -19.85
N GLU A 162 -4.28 -28.48 -21.10
CA GLU A 162 -3.45 -29.24 -22.02
C GLU A 162 -1.98 -29.08 -21.60
N SER A 163 -1.31 -30.21 -21.35
CA SER A 163 0.13 -30.25 -21.24
C SER A 163 0.71 -30.13 -22.65
N ALA A 164 1.47 -29.05 -22.90
CA ALA A 164 2.22 -28.90 -24.13
C ALA A 164 3.15 -30.12 -24.32
N SER A 165 3.26 -30.63 -25.53
CA SER A 165 4.18 -31.73 -25.83
C SER A 165 5.63 -31.23 -25.80
N ASP A 166 6.58 -32.15 -25.62
CA ASP A 166 8.01 -31.81 -25.63
C ASP A 166 8.42 -31.17 -26.96
N GLU A 167 7.77 -31.55 -28.08
CA GLU A 167 7.99 -30.96 -29.40
C GLU A 167 7.49 -29.51 -29.49
N GLU A 168 6.35 -29.19 -28.85
CA GLU A 168 5.80 -27.84 -28.78
C GLU A 168 6.67 -26.93 -27.91
N ILE A 169 7.16 -27.46 -26.78
CA ILE A 169 8.08 -26.77 -25.88
C ILE A 169 9.40 -26.48 -26.60
N GLN A 170 9.95 -27.47 -27.31
CA GLN A 170 11.18 -27.32 -28.09
C GLN A 170 11.02 -26.30 -29.22
N SER A 171 9.92 -26.37 -29.98
CA SER A 171 9.64 -25.44 -31.08
C SER A 171 9.46 -24.00 -30.57
N TRP A 172 8.75 -23.84 -29.45
CA TRP A 172 8.56 -22.53 -28.83
C TRP A 172 9.87 -21.97 -28.29
N TYR A 173 10.68 -22.78 -27.61
CA TYR A 173 12.01 -22.39 -27.15
C TYR A 173 12.91 -21.97 -28.33
N ASP A 174 12.90 -22.73 -29.43
CA ASP A 174 13.69 -22.43 -30.61
C ASP A 174 13.27 -21.10 -31.27
N GLN A 175 11.98 -20.78 -31.28
CA GLN A 175 11.44 -19.52 -31.79
C GLN A 175 11.70 -18.33 -30.84
N HIS A 176 11.92 -18.58 -29.55
CA HIS A 176 12.08 -17.55 -28.52
C HIS A 176 13.47 -17.58 -27.85
N LYS A 177 14.48 -18.13 -28.53
CA LYS A 177 15.88 -18.22 -28.02
C LYS A 177 16.43 -16.88 -27.54
N ASP A 178 16.00 -15.78 -28.15
CA ASP A 178 16.41 -14.43 -27.76
C ASP A 178 16.00 -14.10 -26.31
N GLN A 179 14.88 -14.63 -25.82
CA GLN A 179 14.42 -14.44 -24.43
C GLN A 179 15.24 -15.25 -23.41
N PHE A 180 15.93 -16.29 -23.88
CA PHE A 180 16.78 -17.16 -23.07
C PHE A 180 18.27 -16.90 -23.30
N THR A 181 18.60 -15.87 -24.07
CA THR A 181 19.97 -15.45 -24.34
C THR A 181 20.33 -14.31 -23.41
N GLN A 182 21.32 -14.53 -22.54
CA GLN A 182 21.97 -13.42 -21.86
C GLN A 182 22.92 -12.74 -22.86
N PRO A 183 22.68 -11.46 -23.20
CA PRO A 183 23.53 -10.74 -24.15
C PRO A 183 24.94 -10.56 -23.57
N GLN A 184 25.92 -10.37 -24.46
CA GLN A 184 27.29 -10.08 -24.05
C GLN A 184 27.32 -8.83 -23.17
N ARG A 185 28.04 -8.92 -22.04
CA ARG A 185 28.28 -7.79 -21.14
C ARG A 185 29.77 -7.50 -21.06
N ASN A 186 30.12 -6.22 -21.12
CA ASN A 186 31.49 -5.75 -21.00
C ASN A 186 31.58 -4.86 -19.76
N ARG A 187 32.65 -4.99 -18.99
CA ARG A 187 32.91 -4.12 -17.83
C ARG A 187 33.95 -3.07 -18.20
N TYR A 188 33.62 -1.81 -18.02
CA TYR A 188 34.50 -0.69 -18.36
C TYR A 188 34.85 0.13 -17.13
N SER A 189 36.08 0.63 -17.11
CA SER A 189 36.49 1.71 -16.22
C SER A 189 36.79 2.96 -17.02
N VAL A 190 36.40 4.13 -16.52
CA VAL A 190 36.59 5.42 -17.19
C VAL A 190 37.25 6.45 -16.27
N ILE A 191 38.08 7.30 -16.87
CA ILE A 191 38.62 8.51 -16.24
C ILE A 191 38.17 9.69 -17.09
N GLN A 192 37.25 10.49 -16.54
CA GLN A 192 36.83 11.75 -17.14
C GLN A 192 37.75 12.90 -16.73
N THR A 193 38.16 13.73 -17.68
CA THR A 193 38.91 14.97 -17.45
C THR A 193 38.23 16.15 -18.15
N LYS A 194 38.54 17.37 -17.68
CA LYS A 194 38.00 18.62 -18.26
C LYS A 194 38.66 19.00 -19.58
N THR A 195 39.93 18.67 -19.78
CA THR A 195 40.70 19.06 -20.97
C THR A 195 41.36 17.85 -21.65
N GLU A 196 41.60 17.98 -22.95
CA GLU A 196 42.29 16.96 -23.74
C GLU A 196 43.75 16.77 -23.27
N ALA A 197 44.39 17.86 -22.83
CA ALA A 197 45.75 17.81 -22.29
C ALA A 197 45.83 16.96 -21.03
N ASP A 198 44.85 17.08 -20.14
CA ASP A 198 44.76 16.26 -18.92
C ASP A 198 44.52 14.79 -19.28
N ALA A 199 43.62 14.51 -20.25
CA ALA A 199 43.37 13.13 -20.69
C ALA A 199 44.62 12.50 -21.31
N LYS A 200 45.40 13.26 -22.10
CA LYS A 200 46.69 12.80 -22.65
C LYS A 200 47.72 12.53 -21.56
N ALA A 201 47.77 13.37 -20.53
CA ALA A 201 48.67 13.17 -19.39
C ALA A 201 48.32 11.89 -18.63
N VAL A 202 47.03 11.67 -18.31
CA VAL A 202 46.54 10.44 -17.68
C VAL A 202 46.86 9.22 -18.54
N LEU A 203 46.61 9.27 -19.85
CA LEU A 203 46.91 8.17 -20.76
C LEU A 203 48.41 7.83 -20.77
N ALA A 204 49.29 8.84 -20.75
CA ALA A 204 50.73 8.64 -20.71
C ALA A 204 51.21 8.03 -19.38
N GLU A 205 50.57 8.36 -18.26
CA GLU A 205 50.83 7.74 -16.96
C GLU A 205 50.35 6.28 -16.92
N LEU A 206 49.18 6.00 -17.47
CA LEU A 206 48.64 4.64 -17.59
C LEU A 206 49.51 3.75 -18.49
N GLN A 207 50.03 4.28 -19.60
CA GLN A 207 50.96 3.57 -20.48
C GLN A 207 52.32 3.26 -19.81
N LYS A 208 52.70 4.03 -18.77
CA LYS A 208 53.89 3.77 -17.95
C LYS A 208 53.65 2.74 -16.84
N GLY A 209 52.43 2.19 -16.74
CA GLY A 209 52.07 1.17 -15.75
C GLY A 209 51.50 1.73 -14.45
N ALA A 210 51.05 2.99 -14.42
CA ALA A 210 50.32 3.51 -13.27
C ALA A 210 48.98 2.77 -13.07
N ASP A 211 48.53 2.65 -11.82
CA ASP A 211 47.26 2.00 -11.50
C ASP A 211 46.07 2.88 -11.90
N PHE A 212 45.16 2.30 -12.70
CA PHE A 212 44.00 3.02 -13.24
C PHE A 212 43.03 3.47 -12.15
N ALA A 213 42.80 2.63 -11.13
CA ALA A 213 41.86 2.96 -10.06
C ALA A 213 42.36 4.12 -9.20
N THR A 214 43.67 4.18 -8.98
CA THR A 214 44.34 5.29 -8.27
C THR A 214 44.23 6.58 -9.07
N LEU A 215 44.57 6.55 -10.36
CA LEU A 215 44.46 7.73 -11.23
C LEU A 215 43.01 8.19 -11.41
N ALA A 216 42.04 7.28 -11.46
CA ALA A 216 40.63 7.61 -11.50
C ALA A 216 40.20 8.39 -10.24
N LYS A 217 40.64 7.96 -9.05
CA LYS A 217 40.33 8.65 -7.78
C LYS A 217 40.95 10.05 -7.70
N GLU A 218 42.16 10.22 -8.22
CA GLU A 218 42.93 11.47 -8.10
C GLU A 218 42.60 12.49 -9.19
N LYS A 219 42.38 12.03 -10.42
CA LYS A 219 42.32 12.89 -11.62
C LYS A 219 40.94 12.92 -12.27
N SER A 220 40.05 11.99 -11.95
CA SER A 220 38.75 11.96 -12.61
C SER A 220 37.82 13.04 -12.08
N THR A 221 37.12 13.71 -13.00
CA THR A 221 36.07 14.67 -12.71
C THR A 221 34.70 14.02 -12.54
N ASP A 222 34.57 12.73 -12.85
CA ASP A 222 33.36 11.95 -12.57
C ASP A 222 33.42 11.41 -11.15
N ILE A 223 32.79 12.13 -10.22
CA ILE A 223 32.80 11.80 -8.78
C ILE A 223 32.17 10.43 -8.49
N ILE A 224 31.25 9.95 -9.35
CA ILE A 224 30.52 8.70 -9.11
C ILE A 224 31.43 7.51 -9.40
N SER A 225 31.98 7.42 -10.62
CA SER A 225 32.88 6.33 -10.99
C SER A 225 34.24 6.46 -10.28
N ALA A 226 34.76 7.67 -10.07
CA ALA A 226 36.05 7.90 -9.39
C ALA A 226 36.13 7.24 -8.01
N ARG A 227 35.05 7.27 -7.21
CA ARG A 227 35.01 6.63 -5.88
C ARG A 227 35.31 5.13 -5.94
N ASN A 228 34.89 4.47 -7.01
CA ASN A 228 35.10 3.05 -7.26
C ASN A 228 36.26 2.79 -8.24
N GLY A 229 37.19 3.74 -8.39
CA GLY A 229 38.35 3.58 -9.26
C GLY A 229 38.03 3.66 -10.76
N GLY A 230 36.96 4.36 -11.13
CA GLY A 230 36.51 4.55 -12.51
C GLY A 230 35.55 3.49 -13.01
N ASP A 231 35.23 2.45 -12.21
CA ASP A 231 34.40 1.32 -12.63
C ASP A 231 32.94 1.71 -12.91
N MET A 232 32.46 1.40 -14.11
CA MET A 232 31.09 1.63 -14.57
C MET A 232 30.20 0.38 -14.43
N GLY A 233 30.75 -0.74 -13.96
CA GLY A 233 30.03 -2.00 -13.87
C GLY A 233 29.84 -2.69 -15.22
N TRP A 234 29.00 -3.73 -15.22
CA TRP A 234 28.70 -4.53 -16.42
C TRP A 234 27.67 -3.83 -17.30
N LEU A 235 28.09 -3.49 -18.53
CA LEU A 235 27.25 -2.85 -19.53
C LEU A 235 26.97 -3.82 -20.68
N GLU A 236 25.70 -3.91 -21.05
CA GLU A 236 25.26 -4.58 -22.28
C GLU A 236 25.49 -3.66 -23.48
N ASP A 237 25.53 -4.23 -24.69
CA ASP A 237 25.68 -3.45 -25.91
C ASP A 237 24.62 -2.33 -26.03
N ALA A 238 23.35 -2.61 -25.71
CA ALA A 238 22.28 -1.60 -25.75
C ALA A 238 22.48 -0.44 -24.74
N SER A 239 23.16 -0.70 -23.62
CA SER A 239 23.41 0.27 -22.54
C SER A 239 24.77 0.97 -22.63
N THR A 240 25.63 0.54 -23.56
CA THR A 240 26.98 1.12 -23.72
C THR A 240 26.88 2.39 -24.58
N VAL A 241 27.43 3.49 -24.09
CA VAL A 241 27.41 4.77 -24.82
C VAL A 241 28.21 4.68 -26.14
N PRO A 242 27.77 5.34 -27.21
CA PRO A 242 28.42 5.27 -28.53
C PRO A 242 29.92 5.58 -28.48
N GLU A 243 30.32 6.55 -27.66
CA GLU A 243 31.72 6.98 -27.55
C GLU A 243 32.64 5.87 -27.00
N LEU A 244 32.12 4.98 -26.15
CA LEU A 244 32.85 3.80 -25.66
C LEU A 244 32.86 2.67 -26.70
N LYS A 245 31.79 2.52 -27.49
CA LYS A 245 31.74 1.54 -28.59
C LYS A 245 32.76 1.87 -29.67
N ASP A 246 32.83 3.14 -30.06
CA ASP A 246 33.73 3.64 -31.10
C ASP A 246 35.22 3.51 -30.70
N ALA A 247 35.52 3.44 -29.41
CA ALA A 247 36.86 3.19 -28.91
C ALA A 247 37.40 1.79 -29.26
N GLY A 248 36.52 0.86 -29.67
CA GLY A 248 36.92 -0.42 -30.25
C GLY A 248 37.72 -1.33 -29.30
N LEU A 249 37.50 -1.21 -27.99
CA LEU A 249 38.17 -2.03 -26.99
C LEU A 249 37.67 -3.48 -27.07
N LYS A 250 38.60 -4.43 -27.25
CA LYS A 250 38.31 -5.86 -27.43
C LYS A 250 39.06 -6.75 -26.46
N GLU A 251 40.22 -6.30 -25.97
CA GLU A 251 41.07 -7.10 -25.09
C GLU A 251 40.97 -6.66 -23.63
N LYS A 252 40.99 -7.62 -22.71
CA LYS A 252 41.01 -7.36 -21.27
C LYS A 252 42.26 -6.56 -20.90
N GLY A 253 42.05 -5.44 -20.22
CA GLY A 253 43.08 -4.48 -19.85
C GLY A 253 43.43 -3.47 -20.94
N GLN A 254 42.81 -3.53 -22.12
CA GLN A 254 43.07 -2.58 -23.21
C GLN A 254 42.61 -1.17 -22.82
N LEU A 255 43.51 -0.21 -23.00
CA LEU A 255 43.24 1.22 -22.81
C LEU A 255 42.77 1.84 -24.12
N SER A 256 41.80 2.76 -24.03
CA SER A 256 41.40 3.57 -25.18
C SER A 256 42.40 4.70 -25.42
N GLY A 257 42.32 5.30 -26.61
CA GLY A 257 42.83 6.66 -26.79
C GLY A 257 42.01 7.68 -25.99
N VAL A 258 42.33 8.96 -26.17
CA VAL A 258 41.49 10.05 -25.63
C VAL A 258 40.20 10.11 -26.42
N ILE A 259 39.09 9.80 -25.76
CA ILE A 259 37.75 9.82 -26.34
C ILE A 259 37.11 11.18 -26.02
N LYS A 260 36.60 11.86 -27.05
CA LYS A 260 35.81 13.08 -26.85
C LYS A 260 34.36 12.69 -26.55
N SER A 261 33.83 13.16 -25.43
CA SER A 261 32.43 12.92 -25.02
C SER A 261 31.72 14.24 -24.75
N SER A 262 30.39 14.20 -24.69
CA SER A 262 29.53 15.33 -24.30
C SER A 262 29.88 15.93 -22.94
N VAL A 263 30.48 15.13 -22.05
CA VAL A 263 30.85 15.53 -20.68
C VAL A 263 32.34 15.91 -20.53
N GLY A 264 33.12 15.95 -21.62
CA GLY A 264 34.54 16.32 -21.61
C GLY A 264 35.40 15.31 -22.37
N PHE A 265 36.52 14.92 -21.79
CA PHE A 265 37.43 13.93 -22.38
C PHE A 265 37.50 12.69 -21.49
N LEU A 266 37.45 11.51 -22.08
CA LEU A 266 37.43 10.23 -21.39
C LEU A 266 38.66 9.40 -21.80
N VAL A 267 39.25 8.71 -20.84
CA VAL A 267 40.13 7.57 -21.08
C VAL A 267 39.45 6.34 -20.48
N ALA A 268 39.21 5.32 -21.29
CA ALA A 268 38.51 4.12 -20.89
C ALA A 268 39.45 2.91 -20.87
N ARG A 269 39.13 1.93 -20.05
CA ARG A 269 39.76 0.60 -20.02
C ARG A 269 38.68 -0.46 -20.05
N LEU A 270 38.89 -1.51 -20.83
CA LEU A 270 38.04 -2.70 -20.79
C LEU A 270 38.57 -3.63 -19.69
N ASP A 271 37.83 -3.78 -18.60
CA ASP A 271 38.26 -4.58 -17.45
C ASP A 271 37.94 -6.06 -17.61
N ASP A 272 36.80 -6.40 -18.24
CA ASP A 272 36.43 -7.77 -18.53
C ASP A 272 35.35 -7.89 -19.61
N VAL A 273 35.28 -9.08 -20.23
CA VAL A 273 34.29 -9.40 -21.26
C VAL A 273 33.61 -10.71 -20.88
N GLN A 274 32.28 -10.66 -20.73
CA GLN A 274 31.46 -11.84 -20.52
C GLN A 274 30.70 -12.15 -21.82
N PRO A 275 31.01 -13.26 -22.52
CA PRO A 275 30.39 -13.60 -23.79
C PRO A 275 28.89 -13.87 -23.61
N ALA A 276 28.12 -13.69 -24.69
CA ALA A 276 26.71 -14.04 -24.70
C ALA A 276 26.53 -15.53 -24.40
N GLN A 277 25.60 -15.85 -23.50
CA GLN A 277 25.31 -17.22 -23.10
C GLN A 277 23.83 -17.51 -23.31
N VAL A 278 23.54 -18.51 -24.15
CA VAL A 278 22.18 -19.03 -24.32
C VAL A 278 21.95 -20.05 -23.22
N LYS A 279 20.91 -19.84 -22.41
CA LYS A 279 20.50 -20.78 -21.38
C LYS A 279 19.80 -21.97 -22.06
N PRO A 280 20.35 -23.20 -22.01
CA PRO A 280 19.78 -24.35 -22.71
C PRO A 280 18.40 -24.70 -22.16
N LEU A 281 17.53 -25.27 -23.00
CA LEU A 281 16.16 -25.65 -22.62
C LEU A 281 16.09 -26.50 -21.34
N ALA A 282 17.08 -27.39 -21.14
CA ALA A 282 17.19 -28.24 -19.95
C ALA A 282 17.31 -27.47 -18.62
N ASP A 283 17.79 -26.22 -18.65
CA ASP A 283 17.93 -25.38 -17.45
C ASP A 283 16.75 -24.40 -17.27
N VAL A 284 15.80 -24.38 -18.22
CA VAL A 284 14.61 -23.50 -18.23
C VAL A 284 13.35 -24.23 -17.75
N ALA A 285 13.32 -25.56 -17.87
CA ALA A 285 12.22 -26.43 -17.45
C ALA A 285 12.07 -26.56 -15.93
#